data_AF-A0A096C486-F1
#
_entry.id   AF-A0A096C486-F1
#
_cell.length_a   1.000
_cell.length_b   1.000
_cell.length_c   1.000
_cell.angle_alpha   90.00
_cell.angle_beta   90.00
_cell.angle_gamma   90.00
#
_symmetry.space_group_name_H-M   'P 1'
#
loop_
_entity.id
_entity.type
_entity.pdbx_description
1 polymer ?
#
loop_
_entity_poly.entity_id
_entity_poly.type
_entity_poly.pdbx_seq_one_letter_code
_entity_poly.pdbx_strand_id
1 'polypeptide(L)'
;DHLFVDESHQFKNLMFNTRHDRVSGLGNPDGSQRALNMLFAIRTIQERSGKDLGATFLSGTTISNSLTELYLLFKYLRPQALEKQGINSFDAWAAVFAKKSTDYEFSITNDIIQKERFRTFIKVPELASFYAEICDFRTAKDIGIDRPEKNEILHNIPPTPEQEVFIGKLMEFAKSG
;
A
#
# COMPACT_ATOMS: atom_id res chain seq x y z
N ASP A 1 -1.30 -18.52 21.55
CA ASP A 1 -1.04 -18.68 20.10
C ASP A 1 -0.53 -17.37 19.51
N HIS A 2 0.44 -17.42 18.60
CA HIS A 2 1.00 -16.24 17.92
C HIS A 2 1.65 -16.67 16.59
N LEU A 3 1.54 -15.85 15.54
CA LEU A 3 2.14 -16.13 14.23
C LEU A 3 3.36 -15.24 13.96
N PHE A 4 4.46 -15.82 13.49
CA PHE A 4 5.56 -15.06 12.91
C PHE A 4 5.49 -15.20 11.40
N VAL A 5 5.31 -14.08 10.70
CA VAL A 5 5.13 -14.04 9.25
C VAL A 5 6.32 -13.34 8.64
N ASP A 6 7.24 -14.13 8.11
CA ASP A 6 8.34 -13.63 7.32
C ASP A 6 7.87 -13.18 5.93
N GLU A 7 8.57 -12.19 5.37
CA GLU A 7 8.21 -11.52 4.12
C GLU A 7 6.73 -11.15 4.03
N SER A 8 6.21 -10.59 5.12
CA SER A 8 4.80 -10.21 5.30
C SER A 8 4.27 -9.26 4.24
N HIS A 9 5.16 -8.59 3.48
CA HIS A 9 4.79 -7.80 2.31
C HIS A 9 3.98 -8.60 1.28
N GLN A 10 4.13 -9.92 1.26
CA GLN A 10 3.35 -10.84 0.44
C GLN A 10 1.85 -10.91 0.80
N PHE A 11 1.46 -10.47 1.99
CA PHE A 11 0.08 -10.49 2.50
C PHE A 11 -0.56 -9.09 2.54
N LYS A 12 0.11 -8.08 1.99
CA LYS A 12 -0.38 -6.69 1.99
C LYS A 12 -1.61 -6.46 1.11
N ASN A 13 -1.88 -7.32 0.13
CA ASN A 13 -3.05 -7.23 -0.74
C ASN A 13 -4.30 -7.88 -0.11
N LEU A 14 -4.76 -7.33 1.02
CA LEU A 14 -5.97 -7.75 1.72
C LEU A 14 -7.19 -6.98 1.20
N MET A 15 -8.34 -7.64 1.13
CA MET A 15 -9.59 -7.03 0.69
C MET A 15 -9.98 -5.82 1.57
N PHE A 16 -10.54 -4.78 0.95
CA PHE A 16 -11.10 -3.62 1.64
C PHE A 16 -12.27 -3.04 0.83
N ASN A 17 -13.22 -2.45 1.55
CA ASN A 17 -14.38 -1.82 0.94
C ASN A 17 -14.13 -0.31 0.81
N THR A 18 -14.41 0.24 -0.36
CA THR A 18 -14.33 1.68 -0.62
C THR A 18 -15.41 2.12 -1.60
N ARG A 19 -15.95 3.31 -1.42
CA ARG A 19 -16.81 4.02 -2.38
C ARG A 19 -16.00 4.86 -3.38
N HIS A 20 -14.67 4.83 -3.28
CA HIS A 20 -13.76 5.60 -4.12
C HIS A 20 -13.27 4.78 -5.33
N ASP A 21 -14.22 4.28 -6.12
CA ASP A 21 -13.98 3.49 -7.34
C ASP A 21 -13.14 4.24 -8.40
N ARG A 22 -13.23 5.57 -8.45
CA ARG A 22 -12.49 6.44 -9.39
C ARG A 22 -11.14 6.94 -8.87
N VAL A 23 -10.78 6.61 -7.62
CA VAL A 23 -9.50 7.06 -7.05
C VAL A 23 -8.40 6.06 -7.44
N SER A 24 -7.41 6.56 -8.17
CA SER A 24 -6.30 5.73 -8.63
C SER A 24 -5.29 5.48 -7.52
N GLY A 25 -4.65 4.30 -7.56
CA GLY A 25 -3.56 3.94 -6.63
C GLY A 25 -4.02 3.28 -5.33
N LEU A 26 -5.28 2.85 -5.23
CA LEU A 26 -5.79 2.13 -4.05
C LEU A 26 -5.45 0.63 -4.04
N GLY A 27 -4.98 0.08 -5.16
CA GLY A 27 -4.80 -1.37 -5.34
C GLY A 27 -6.11 -2.06 -5.74
N ASN A 28 -6.13 -3.39 -5.71
CA ASN A 28 -7.33 -4.19 -5.98
C ASN A 28 -8.18 -4.32 -4.70
N PRO A 29 -9.42 -3.79 -4.65
CA PRO A 29 -10.30 -3.91 -3.49
C PRO A 29 -10.64 -5.35 -3.10
N ASP A 30 -10.67 -6.27 -4.07
CA ASP A 30 -10.95 -7.70 -3.83
C ASP A 30 -9.81 -8.38 -3.08
N GLY A 31 -8.61 -7.78 -3.08
CA GLY A 31 -7.43 -8.33 -2.42
C GLY A 31 -6.98 -9.65 -3.04
N SER A 32 -6.37 -10.50 -2.22
CA SER A 32 -5.90 -11.83 -2.59
C SER A 32 -6.39 -12.88 -1.59
N GLN A 33 -6.69 -14.09 -2.09
CA GLN A 33 -7.11 -15.21 -1.24
C GLN A 33 -6.08 -15.52 -0.16
N ARG A 34 -4.79 -15.40 -0.49
CA ARG A 34 -3.69 -15.60 0.47
C ARG A 34 -3.74 -14.62 1.63
N ALA A 35 -3.98 -13.34 1.35
CA ALA A 35 -4.13 -12.31 2.39
C ALA A 35 -5.38 -12.56 3.26
N LEU A 36 -6.50 -12.98 2.65
CA LEU A 36 -7.72 -13.34 3.38
C LEU A 36 -7.51 -14.54 4.32
N ASN A 37 -6.83 -15.59 3.85
CA ASN A 37 -6.50 -16.75 4.69
C ASN A 37 -5.64 -16.36 5.90
N MET A 38 -4.66 -15.48 5.70
CA MET A 38 -3.85 -14.93 6.79
C MET A 38 -4.71 -14.13 7.78
N LEU A 39 -5.68 -13.36 7.28
CA LEU A 39 -6.60 -12.61 8.15
C LEU A 39 -7.39 -13.56 9.04
N PHE A 40 -7.94 -14.65 8.49
CA PHE A 40 -8.68 -15.63 9.29
C PHE A 40 -7.83 -16.30 10.36
N ALA A 41 -6.58 -16.66 10.03
CA ALA A 41 -5.65 -17.24 10.99
C ALA A 41 -5.37 -16.27 12.16
N ILE A 42 -5.10 -15.00 11.85
CA ILE A 42 -4.86 -13.96 12.87
C ILE A 42 -6.13 -13.70 13.68
N ARG A 43 -7.30 -13.62 13.03
CA ARG A 43 -8.59 -13.39 13.70
C ARG A 43 -8.94 -14.49 14.67
N THR A 44 -8.70 -15.76 14.32
CA THR A 44 -8.92 -16.89 15.23
C THR A 44 -8.10 -16.75 16.52
N ILE A 45 -6.85 -16.27 16.42
CA ILE A 45 -5.99 -16.02 17.59
C ILE A 45 -6.51 -14.82 18.41
N GLN A 46 -6.91 -13.74 17.75
CA GLN A 46 -7.46 -12.53 18.39
C GLN A 46 -8.76 -12.82 19.13
N GLU A 47 -9.68 -13.58 18.52
CA GLU A 47 -10.95 -13.99 19.13
C GLU A 47 -10.73 -14.84 20.37
N ARG A 48 -9.81 -15.82 20.31
CA ARG A 48 -9.47 -16.67 21.47
C ARG A 48 -8.83 -15.89 22.61
N SER A 49 -7.97 -14.91 22.28
CA SER A 49 -7.26 -14.12 23.28
C SER A 49 -8.04 -12.89 23.79
N GLY A 50 -9.10 -12.49 23.07
CA GLY A 50 -9.89 -11.30 23.34
C GLY A 50 -9.12 -9.98 23.11
N LYS A 51 -7.98 -10.01 22.41
CA LYS A 51 -7.06 -8.87 22.28
C LYS A 51 -6.66 -8.64 20.82
N ASP A 52 -6.27 -7.40 20.52
CA ASP A 52 -5.52 -7.07 19.31
C ASP A 52 -4.17 -7.84 19.25
N LEU A 53 -3.50 -7.79 18.10
CA LEU A 53 -2.25 -8.49 17.78
C LEU A 53 -2.43 -10.00 17.55
N GLY A 54 -1.48 -10.85 17.91
CA GLY A 54 -1.51 -12.29 17.58
C GLY A 54 -0.72 -12.68 16.32
N ALA A 55 -0.09 -11.71 15.67
CA ALA A 55 0.95 -11.94 14.69
C ALA A 55 2.05 -10.87 14.75
N THR A 56 3.27 -11.27 14.37
CA THR A 56 4.41 -10.40 14.11
C THR A 56 4.74 -10.50 12.63
N PHE A 57 4.65 -9.36 11.94
CA PHE A 57 4.99 -9.22 10.54
C PHE A 57 6.45 -8.77 10.41
N LEU A 58 7.25 -9.55 9.69
CA LEU A 58 8.63 -9.25 9.38
C LEU A 58 8.70 -8.89 7.90
N SER A 59 9.38 -7.80 7.55
CA SER A 59 9.55 -7.36 6.17
C SER A 59 10.76 -6.43 6.07
N GLY A 60 11.61 -6.67 5.07
CA GLY A 60 12.69 -5.73 4.72
C GLY A 60 12.20 -4.50 3.95
N THR A 61 10.98 -4.55 3.42
CA THR A 61 10.33 -3.41 2.74
C THR A 61 9.45 -2.64 3.71
N THR A 62 9.56 -1.31 3.70
CA THR A 62 8.60 -0.42 4.36
C THR A 62 7.24 -0.50 3.67
N ILE A 63 6.27 0.26 4.16
CA ILE A 63 5.01 0.51 3.44
C ILE A 63 5.37 1.12 2.09
N SER A 64 5.01 0.41 1.01
CA SER A 64 5.70 0.59 -0.28
C SER A 64 5.16 1.78 -1.04
N ASN A 65 3.84 1.94 -1.19
CA ASN A 65 3.19 3.16 -1.71
C ASN A 65 1.66 3.05 -1.84
N SER A 66 0.95 2.50 -0.85
CA SER A 66 -0.48 2.77 -0.77
C SER A 66 -0.90 3.11 0.65
N LEU A 67 -1.67 4.19 0.74
CA LEU A 67 -2.48 4.52 1.90
C LEU A 67 -3.25 3.29 2.42
N THR A 68 -3.67 2.44 1.49
CA THR A 68 -4.31 1.15 1.72
C THR A 68 -3.43 0.20 2.52
N GLU A 69 -2.15 0.02 2.19
CA GLU A 69 -1.26 -0.90 2.92
C GLU A 69 -1.20 -0.59 4.42
N LEU A 70 -1.10 0.69 4.79
CA LEU A 70 -1.06 1.11 6.18
C LEU A 70 -2.38 0.81 6.91
N TYR A 71 -3.51 1.13 6.27
CA TYR A 71 -4.83 0.75 6.78
C TYR A 71 -4.94 -0.77 6.97
N LEU A 72 -4.47 -1.55 6.00
CA LEU A 72 -4.54 -3.01 6.03
C LEU A 72 -3.67 -3.62 7.13
N LEU A 73 -2.51 -3.02 7.45
CA LEU A 73 -1.72 -3.42 8.62
C LEU A 73 -2.50 -3.24 9.92
N PHE A 74 -3.18 -2.10 10.10
CA PHE A 74 -4.07 -1.92 11.25
C PHE A 74 -5.26 -2.87 11.21
N LYS A 75 -5.84 -3.13 10.04
CA LYS A 75 -6.89 -4.13 9.88
C LYS A 75 -6.40 -5.50 10.32
N TYR A 76 -5.18 -5.92 10.00
CA TYR A 76 -4.62 -7.17 10.50
C TYR A 76 -4.42 -7.15 12.02
N LEU A 77 -3.67 -6.18 12.52
CA LEU A 77 -3.04 -6.25 13.84
C LEU A 77 -3.79 -5.52 14.94
N ARG A 78 -4.63 -4.53 14.60
CA ARG A 78 -5.28 -3.61 15.56
C ARG A 78 -6.78 -3.38 15.27
N PRO A 79 -7.58 -4.42 14.99
CA PRO A 79 -9.00 -4.24 14.68
C PRO A 79 -9.80 -3.55 15.80
N GLN A 80 -9.57 -3.88 17.08
CA GLN A 80 -10.30 -3.28 18.19
C GLN A 80 -9.87 -1.81 18.39
N ALA A 81 -8.60 -1.48 18.17
CA ALA A 81 -8.15 -0.09 18.25
C ALA A 81 -8.78 0.78 17.15
N LEU A 82 -8.93 0.25 15.92
CA LEU A 82 -9.67 0.92 14.84
C LEU A 82 -11.14 1.12 15.23
N GLU A 83 -11.79 0.08 15.76
CA GLU A 83 -13.19 0.13 16.20
C GLU A 83 -13.42 1.17 17.31
N LYS A 84 -12.51 1.26 18.29
CA LYS A 84 -12.55 2.28 19.35
C LYS A 84 -12.47 3.71 18.84
N GLN A 85 -11.82 3.93 17.70
CA GLN A 85 -11.76 5.22 17.01
C GLN A 85 -12.96 5.46 16.07
N GLY A 86 -13.92 4.52 16.00
CA GLY A 86 -15.05 4.58 15.08
C GLY A 86 -14.67 4.27 13.63
N ILE A 87 -13.50 3.67 13.38
CA ILE A 87 -13.00 3.37 12.04
C ILE A 87 -13.36 1.92 11.68
N ASN A 88 -14.40 1.77 10.86
CA ASN A 88 -14.91 0.46 10.43
C ASN A 88 -14.66 0.14 8.95
N SER A 89 -14.08 1.08 8.19
CA SER A 89 -13.87 0.96 6.74
C SER A 89 -12.63 1.73 6.31
N PHE A 90 -12.15 1.44 5.11
CA PHE A 90 -11.05 2.20 4.51
C PHE A 90 -11.44 3.67 4.32
N ASP A 91 -12.67 3.94 3.86
CA ASP A 91 -13.14 5.31 3.63
C ASP A 91 -13.17 6.13 4.94
N ALA A 92 -13.62 5.52 6.04
CA ALA A 92 -13.59 6.16 7.36
C ALA A 92 -12.15 6.46 7.81
N TRP A 93 -11.23 5.51 7.58
CA TRP A 93 -9.82 5.71 7.87
C TRP A 93 -9.20 6.83 7.01
N ALA A 94 -9.48 6.82 5.71
CA ALA A 94 -8.98 7.79 4.75
C ALA A 94 -9.52 9.20 5.05
N ALA A 95 -10.78 9.32 5.47
CA ALA A 95 -11.36 10.60 5.88
C ALA A 95 -10.64 11.23 7.09
N VAL A 96 -10.05 10.41 7.96
CA VAL A 96 -9.31 10.88 9.14
C VAL A 96 -7.85 11.23 8.79
N PHE A 97 -7.18 10.36 8.02
CA PHE A 97 -5.73 10.41 7.87
C PHE A 97 -5.25 10.91 6.51
N ALA A 98 -6.11 10.97 5.49
CA ALA A 98 -5.73 11.24 4.11
C ALA A 98 -6.41 12.48 3.51
N LYS A 99 -5.76 13.09 2.53
CA LYS A 99 -6.35 14.11 1.67
C LYS A 99 -6.22 13.70 0.21
N LYS A 100 -7.32 13.87 -0.52
CA LYS A 100 -7.36 13.69 -1.97
C LYS A 100 -6.69 14.86 -2.67
N SER A 101 -5.89 14.54 -3.69
CA SER A 101 -5.44 15.50 -4.69
C SER A 101 -6.04 15.13 -6.04
N THR A 102 -6.26 16.14 -6.86
CA THR A 102 -6.74 15.99 -8.23
C THR A 102 -5.61 16.36 -9.16
N ASP A 103 -5.24 15.43 -10.03
CA ASP A 103 -4.25 15.66 -11.10
C ASP A 103 -4.92 15.44 -12.46
N TYR A 104 -4.35 16.06 -13.50
CA TYR A 104 -4.76 15.85 -14.88
C TYR A 104 -3.71 14.99 -15.59
N GLU A 105 -4.14 13.92 -16.26
CA GLU A 105 -3.29 12.98 -16.99
C GLU A 105 -3.82 12.80 -18.41
N PHE A 106 -2.94 12.57 -19.38
CA PHE A 106 -3.36 12.17 -20.72
C PHE A 106 -3.81 10.71 -20.72
N SER A 107 -4.95 10.44 -21.35
CA SER A 107 -5.43 9.10 -21.63
C SER A 107 -4.61 8.46 -22.77
N ILE A 108 -4.83 7.16 -22.97
CA ILE A 108 -4.30 6.42 -24.13
C ILE A 108 -4.84 7.01 -25.45
N THR A 109 -6.01 7.66 -25.40
CA THR A 109 -6.65 8.37 -26.53
C THR A 109 -6.20 9.83 -26.68
N ASN A 110 -5.19 10.30 -25.91
CA ASN A 110 -4.74 11.70 -25.84
C ASN A 110 -5.77 12.71 -25.29
N ASP A 111 -6.80 12.25 -24.60
CA ASP A 111 -7.74 13.12 -23.90
C ASP A 111 -7.21 13.49 -22.51
N ILE A 112 -7.50 14.71 -22.04
CA ILE A 112 -7.16 15.14 -20.68
C ILE A 112 -8.19 14.53 -19.71
N ILE A 113 -7.76 13.59 -18.88
CA ILE A 113 -8.59 12.97 -17.84
C ILE A 113 -8.18 13.49 -16.48
N GLN A 114 -9.17 13.91 -15.70
CA GLN A 114 -9.01 14.23 -14.30
C GLN A 114 -8.95 12.94 -13.47
N LYS A 115 -7.89 12.75 -12.68
CA LYS A 115 -7.74 11.63 -11.74
C LYS A 115 -7.59 12.12 -10.31
N GLU A 116 -8.43 11.57 -9.44
CA GLU A 116 -8.24 11.72 -8.00
C GLU A 116 -7.24 10.67 -7.48
N ARG A 117 -6.38 11.08 -6.56
CA ARG A 117 -5.39 10.22 -5.88
C ARG A 117 -5.31 10.58 -4.40
N PHE A 118 -5.12 9.58 -3.53
CA PHE A 118 -4.73 9.83 -2.15
C PHE A 118 -3.21 9.93 -2.07
N ARG A 119 -2.68 11.17 -2.14
CA ARG A 119 -1.22 11.42 -2.12
C ARG A 119 -0.68 11.85 -0.75
N THR A 120 -1.51 12.45 0.10
CA THR A 120 -1.01 13.18 1.28
C THR A 120 -1.69 12.71 2.55
N PHE A 121 -0.89 12.45 3.58
CA PHE A 121 -1.35 12.29 4.95
C PHE A 121 -1.49 13.66 5.62
N ILE A 122 -2.61 13.91 6.29
CA ILE A 122 -2.88 15.20 6.96
C ILE A 122 -2.70 15.16 8.48
N LYS A 123 -2.82 13.99 9.10
CA LYS A 123 -2.64 13.76 10.55
C LYS A 123 -1.42 12.90 10.82
N VAL A 124 -0.27 13.36 10.32
CA VAL A 124 0.99 12.58 10.35
C VAL A 124 1.43 12.26 11.78
N PRO A 125 1.41 13.20 12.76
CA PRO A 125 1.83 12.88 14.13
C PRO A 125 1.00 11.78 14.79
N GLU A 126 -0.32 11.86 14.67
CA GLU A 126 -1.25 10.88 15.24
C GLU A 126 -1.11 9.52 14.55
N LEU A 127 -0.96 9.53 13.22
CA LEU A 127 -0.76 8.32 12.44
C LEU A 127 0.59 7.65 12.75
N ALA A 128 1.65 8.44 12.90
CA ALA A 128 2.97 7.96 13.28
C ALA A 128 2.96 7.37 14.69
N SER A 129 2.30 8.02 15.65
CA SER A 129 2.11 7.47 17.00
C SER A 129 1.36 6.15 16.96
N PHE A 130 0.27 6.07 16.20
CA PHE A 130 -0.53 4.85 16.10
C PHE A 130 0.24 3.71 15.41
N TYR A 131 1.05 4.04 14.40
CA TYR A 131 1.91 3.07 13.71
C TYR A 131 3.07 2.59 14.59
N ALA A 132 3.66 3.47 15.41
CA ALA A 132 4.73 3.11 16.34
C ALA A 132 4.29 2.12 17.43
N GLU A 133 2.99 1.99 17.72
CA GLU A 133 2.47 0.96 18.62
C GLU A 133 2.65 -0.47 18.08
N ILE A 134 2.79 -0.62 16.76
CA ILE A 134 2.86 -1.93 16.08
C ILE A 134 4.12 -2.13 15.25
N CYS A 135 4.99 -1.13 15.14
CA CYS A 135 6.15 -1.16 14.27
C CYS A 135 7.42 -0.74 15.02
N ASP A 136 8.42 -1.62 14.98
CA ASP A 136 9.82 -1.25 15.20
C ASP A 136 10.52 -1.26 13.84
N PHE A 137 11.01 -0.09 13.41
CA PHE A 137 11.69 0.09 12.14
C PHE A 137 13.09 0.62 12.39
N ARG A 138 14.08 -0.04 11.78
CA ARG A 138 15.49 0.31 11.88
C ARG A 138 16.13 0.31 10.51
N THR A 139 16.76 1.41 10.15
CA THR A 139 17.67 1.47 9.00
C THR A 139 19.06 1.03 9.40
N ALA A 140 19.90 0.69 8.42
CA ALA A 140 21.31 0.39 8.64
C ALA A 140 22.07 1.52 9.36
N LYS A 141 21.68 2.76 9.04
CA LYS A 141 22.23 3.97 9.65
C LYS A 141 21.87 4.06 11.13
N ASP A 142 20.63 3.72 11.49
CA ASP A 142 20.14 3.79 12.88
C ASP A 142 20.86 2.81 13.82
N ILE A 143 21.35 1.69 13.27
CA ILE A 143 22.09 0.67 14.02
C ILE A 143 23.61 0.74 13.83
N GLY A 144 24.11 1.78 13.16
CA GLY A 144 25.54 2.03 13.02
C GLY A 144 26.30 1.01 12.19
N ILE A 145 25.63 0.30 11.28
CA ILE A 145 26.31 -0.63 10.37
C ILE A 145 27.03 0.18 9.29
N ASP A 146 28.35 0.03 9.24
CA ASP A 146 29.17 0.56 8.16
C ASP A 146 28.82 -0.16 6.84
N ARG A 147 28.50 0.61 5.80
CA ARG A 147 28.12 0.10 4.46
C ARG A 147 28.80 0.96 3.40
N PRO A 148 29.23 0.37 2.28
CA PRO A 148 29.79 1.14 1.17
C PRO A 148 28.74 2.10 0.59
N GLU A 149 29.21 3.22 0.06
CA GLU A 149 28.33 4.17 -0.63
C GLU A 149 27.72 3.53 -1.88
N LYS A 150 26.40 3.70 -2.04
CA LYS A 150 25.67 3.22 -3.21
C LYS A 150 26.06 4.06 -4.42
N ASN A 151 26.73 3.45 -5.40
CA ASN A 151 26.99 4.07 -6.70
C ASN A 151 25.90 3.65 -7.70
N GLU A 152 25.00 4.57 -8.04
CA GLU A 152 23.88 4.34 -8.95
C GLU A 152 24.05 5.19 -10.22
N ILE A 153 24.24 4.53 -11.36
CA ILE A 153 24.41 5.18 -12.66
C ILE A 153 23.22 4.83 -13.54
N LEU A 154 22.42 5.84 -13.88
CA LEU A 154 21.29 5.67 -14.80
C LEU A 154 21.78 5.73 -16.25
N HIS A 155 21.76 4.58 -16.93
CA HIS A 155 22.04 4.52 -18.37
C HIS A 155 20.75 4.66 -19.17
N ASN A 156 20.53 5.84 -19.74
CA ASN A 156 19.42 6.07 -20.65
C ASN A 156 19.81 5.64 -22.07
N ILE A 157 19.26 4.52 -22.54
CA ILE A 157 19.53 3.97 -23.88
C ILE A 157 18.35 4.38 -24.78
N PRO A 158 18.59 5.13 -25.87
CA PRO A 158 17.52 5.49 -26.80
C PRO A 158 16.95 4.24 -27.47
N PRO A 159 15.66 4.23 -27.84
CA PRO A 159 15.07 3.14 -28.59
C PRO A 159 15.79 2.97 -29.93
N THR A 160 15.95 1.71 -30.35
CA THR A 160 16.42 1.38 -31.71
C THR A 160 15.37 1.76 -32.77
N PRO A 161 15.74 1.91 -34.05
CA PRO A 161 14.76 2.20 -35.11
C PRO A 161 13.61 1.18 -35.18
N GLU A 162 13.89 -0.10 -34.93
CA GLU A 162 12.89 -1.17 -34.89
C GLU A 162 11.93 -1.00 -33.70
N GLN A 163 12.44 -0.59 -32.54
CA GLN A 163 11.62 -0.27 -31.37
C GLN A 163 10.77 0.98 -31.59
N GLU A 164 11.27 2.01 -32.27
CA GLU A 164 10.47 3.19 -32.64
C GLU A 164 9.28 2.80 -33.53
N VAL A 165 9.53 1.97 -34.55
CA VAL A 165 8.47 1.44 -35.43
C VAL A 165 7.46 0.61 -34.63
N PHE A 166 7.94 -0.25 -33.73
CA PHE A 166 7.07 -1.08 -32.90
C PHE A 166 6.24 -0.27 -31.90
N ILE A 167 6.82 0.75 -31.27
CA ILE A 167 6.11 1.71 -30.41
C ILE A 167 5.03 2.43 -31.21
N GLY A 168 5.33 2.86 -32.44
CA GLY A 168 4.34 3.45 -33.34
C GLY A 168 3.15 2.52 -33.59
N LYS A 169 3.41 1.25 -33.90
CA LYS A 169 2.36 0.23 -34.10
C LYS A 169 1.53 -0.02 -32.83
N LEU A 170 2.15 -0.04 -31.66
CA LEU A 170 1.44 -0.17 -30.37
C LEU A 170 0.49 1.01 -30.13
N MET A 171 0.94 2.22 -30.43
CA MET A 171 0.13 3.43 -30.28
C MET A 171 -1.04 3.47 -31.26
N GLU A 172 -0.88 2.98 -32.49
CA GLU A 172 -1.98 2.83 -33.45
C GLU A 172 -2.98 1.75 -33.01
N PHE A 173 -2.48 0.57 -32.61
CA PHE A 173 -3.32 -0.51 -32.11
C PHE A 173 -4.20 -0.06 -30.93
N ALA A 174 -3.62 0.65 -29.96
CA ALA A 174 -4.34 1.14 -28.78
C ALA A 174 -5.43 2.18 -29.08
N LYS A 175 -5.44 2.79 -30.28
CA LYS A 175 -6.50 3.70 -30.72
C LYS A 175 -7.67 2.98 -31.40
N SER A 176 -7.42 1.81 -31.98
CA SER A 176 -8.38 1.09 -32.84
C SER A 176 -8.87 -0.25 -32.31
N GLY A 177 -8.19 -0.84 -31.33
CA GLY A 177 -8.53 -2.12 -30.67
C GLY A 177 -9.25 -1.90 -29.35
#